data_AF-A0A2V9GCQ1-F1
#
_entry.id   AF-A0A2V9GCQ1-F1
#
_cell.length_a   1.000
_cell.length_b   1.000
_cell.length_c   1.000
_cell.angle_alpha   90.00
_cell.angle_beta   90.00
_cell.angle_gamma   90.00
#
_symmetry.space_group_name_H-M   'P 1'
#
loop_
_entity.id
_entity.type
_entity.pdbx_description
1 polymer ?
#
loop_
_entity_poly.entity_id
_entity_poly.type
_entity_poly.pdbx_seq_one_letter_code
_entity_poly.pdbx_strand_id
1 'polypeptide(L)'
;MLSVAGLKGTINEFEVNLFRQRSTEAILQKARRGELQIQIPVGFYWAPSGKLEKDPDHRVQQAIELVFRKMTELGSVRQVLRWFREENFLLPAFPHELGARKMIWKLPGYASLHSMLTNPIYAGAYCYGKTETRTQMVEDRPRKSAGHRKPQSGWKVLIKDHHPGYLSWEEYERNQSMIAANAHIHSGAEPKAGRGGGALLSGLLRCRRCGRMIHVFYPGTVIRYVCNAGRAQYGESTCISFGGLRADAAVSNVVLQAVSGNALQAALEAAEQMQQKRQDLRKAIELELEQARYEARLAARRYESVDPEQRLVAAELEARWNTALQKAKELESKLQEFDDERQSAPAPNKEVLLSLAQDLPAIWNSPSTDMRLKQRIVRILIREIVADVEEKSREVVFVIHWAGGCHSELRVNKGETGRSRRCTDPEAIEVLRQMAGKFSDQQIAATLNRLKLRTGVGNSWNVMRVRSARSYYQLPAFAQNDQPREVTLQVAARRLNVNQSIVRRMIEDEDTASASSSALCAVADSDGSLGFRNDPPRGQQYQEPSAGSAKP
;
A
#
# COMPACT_ATOMS: atom_id res chain seq x y z
N MET A 1 -70.13 -8.50 -28.93
CA MET A 1 -70.85 -8.36 -27.63
C MET A 1 -69.88 -8.68 -26.51
N LEU A 2 -69.34 -7.67 -25.83
CA LEU A 2 -68.64 -7.86 -24.56
C LEU A 2 -69.67 -8.29 -23.53
N SER A 3 -69.53 -9.49 -22.96
CA SER A 3 -70.46 -10.00 -21.95
C SER A 3 -70.44 -9.10 -20.71
N VAL A 4 -71.59 -8.93 -20.06
CA VAL A 4 -71.73 -8.13 -18.82
C VAL A 4 -70.73 -8.57 -17.73
N ALA A 5 -70.32 -9.85 -17.75
CA ALA A 5 -69.27 -10.39 -16.88
C ALA A 5 -67.86 -9.83 -17.18
N GLY A 6 -67.50 -9.66 -18.46
CA GLY A 6 -66.21 -9.07 -18.86
C GLY A 6 -66.11 -7.56 -18.53
N LEU A 7 -67.23 -6.84 -18.63
CA LEU A 7 -67.32 -5.44 -18.20
C LEU A 7 -67.20 -5.29 -16.67
N LYS A 8 -67.82 -6.19 -15.89
CA LYS A 8 -67.65 -6.20 -14.42
C LYS A 8 -66.22 -6.53 -13.99
N GLY A 9 -65.55 -7.45 -14.69
CA GLY A 9 -64.14 -7.78 -14.43
C GLY A 9 -63.20 -6.59 -14.66
N THR A 10 -63.38 -5.88 -15.79
CA THR A 10 -62.57 -4.69 -16.11
C THR A 10 -62.85 -3.51 -15.18
N ILE A 11 -64.09 -3.31 -14.73
CA ILE A 11 -64.44 -2.29 -13.72
C ILE A 11 -63.78 -2.63 -12.38
N ASN A 12 -63.83 -3.88 -11.93
CA ASN A 12 -63.20 -4.29 -10.67
C ASN A 12 -61.67 -4.12 -10.71
N GLU A 13 -61.00 -4.47 -11.82
CA GLU A 13 -59.57 -4.20 -11.99
C GLU A 13 -59.25 -2.71 -11.99
N PHE A 14 -60.08 -1.89 -12.62
CA PHE A 14 -59.94 -0.43 -12.60
C PHE A 14 -60.10 0.14 -11.19
N GLU A 15 -61.10 -0.31 -10.42
CA GLU A 15 -61.32 0.10 -9.03
C GLU A 15 -60.12 -0.28 -8.14
N VAL A 16 -59.61 -1.50 -8.26
CA VAL A 16 -58.40 -1.94 -7.54
C VAL A 16 -57.19 -1.07 -7.90
N ASN A 17 -57.02 -0.71 -9.17
CA ASN A 17 -55.95 0.20 -9.59
C ASN A 17 -56.14 1.61 -9.02
N LEU A 18 -57.37 2.12 -8.98
CA LEU A 18 -57.69 3.42 -8.39
C LEU A 18 -57.40 3.45 -6.88
N PHE A 19 -57.76 2.38 -6.14
CA PHE A 19 -57.42 2.26 -4.72
C PHE A 19 -55.92 2.19 -4.49
N ARG A 20 -55.17 1.44 -5.31
CA ARG A 20 -53.71 1.40 -5.26
C ARG A 20 -53.09 2.77 -5.52
N GLN A 21 -53.61 3.51 -6.50
CA GLN A 21 -53.14 4.86 -6.82
C GLN A 21 -53.39 5.82 -5.64
N ARG A 22 -54.61 5.86 -5.11
CA ARG A 22 -54.97 6.71 -3.95
C ARG A 22 -54.15 6.36 -2.70
N SER A 23 -53.94 5.07 -2.44
CA SER A 23 -53.10 4.59 -1.34
C SER A 23 -51.64 5.04 -1.52
N THR A 24 -51.09 4.92 -2.73
CA THR A 24 -49.73 5.36 -3.04
C THR A 24 -49.58 6.88 -2.89
N GLU A 25 -50.56 7.65 -3.34
CA GLU A 25 -50.63 9.10 -3.17
C GLU A 25 -50.69 9.49 -1.68
N ALA A 26 -51.54 8.83 -0.89
CA ALA A 26 -51.67 9.06 0.54
C ALA A 26 -50.38 8.74 1.31
N ILE A 27 -49.72 7.62 0.98
CA ILE A 27 -48.40 7.26 1.53
C ILE A 27 -47.37 8.33 1.17
N LEU A 28 -47.37 8.81 -0.07
CA LEU A 28 -46.44 9.84 -0.52
C LEU A 28 -46.69 11.19 0.18
N GLN A 29 -47.95 11.58 0.37
CA GLN A 29 -48.31 12.80 1.11
C GLN A 29 -47.86 12.71 2.57
N LYS A 30 -48.07 11.57 3.22
CA LYS A 30 -47.59 11.32 4.59
C LYS A 30 -46.05 11.33 4.67
N ALA A 31 -45.37 10.76 3.67
CA ALA A 31 -43.91 10.82 3.55
C ALA A 31 -43.40 12.24 3.33
N ARG A 32 -44.06 13.06 2.51
CA ARG A 32 -43.68 14.46 2.27
C ARG A 32 -43.75 15.32 3.53
N ARG A 33 -44.62 14.96 4.48
CA ARG A 33 -44.68 15.59 5.82
C ARG A 33 -43.72 14.98 6.84
N GLY A 34 -43.00 13.90 6.50
CA GLY A 34 -42.12 13.18 7.42
C GLY A 34 -42.82 12.24 8.42
N GLU A 35 -44.16 12.19 8.39
CA GLU A 35 -45.00 11.46 9.36
C GLU A 35 -45.12 9.96 9.05
N LEU A 36 -44.68 9.52 7.87
CA LEU A 36 -44.78 8.12 7.49
C LEU A 36 -43.72 7.32 8.26
N GLN A 37 -44.17 6.41 9.12
CA GLN A 37 -43.30 5.51 9.87
C GLN A 37 -42.61 4.52 8.92
N ILE A 38 -41.37 4.84 8.58
CA ILE A 38 -40.49 3.97 7.80
C ILE A 38 -39.72 3.03 8.71
N GLN A 39 -39.17 1.98 8.09
CA GLN A 39 -38.24 1.09 8.77
C GLN A 39 -36.95 1.85 9.14
N ILE A 40 -36.73 2.06 10.43
CA ILE A 40 -35.60 2.82 10.95
C ILE A 40 -34.35 1.94 11.14
N PRO A 41 -33.14 2.53 11.03
CA PRO A 41 -31.91 1.85 11.39
C PRO A 41 -31.76 1.76 12.92
N VAL A 42 -30.74 1.05 13.39
CA VAL A 42 -30.40 0.97 14.82
C VAL A 42 -30.00 2.34 15.37
N GLY A 43 -30.26 2.59 16.65
CA GLY A 43 -30.01 3.89 17.29
C GLY A 43 -31.17 4.87 17.24
N PHE A 44 -32.31 4.49 16.66
CA PHE A 44 -33.49 5.33 16.65
C PHE A 44 -34.73 4.54 17.05
N TYR A 45 -35.72 5.27 17.58
CA TYR A 45 -37.05 4.76 17.83
C TYR A 45 -38.12 5.81 17.47
N TRP A 46 -39.33 5.35 17.16
CA TRP A 46 -40.47 6.24 16.98
C TRP A 46 -41.09 6.52 18.34
N ALA A 47 -41.06 7.79 18.76
CA ALA A 47 -41.74 8.22 19.97
C ALA A 47 -43.27 8.12 19.79
N PRO A 48 -44.05 8.02 20.90
CA PRO A 48 -45.52 8.05 20.83
C PRO A 48 -46.08 9.30 20.13
N SER A 49 -45.31 10.40 20.14
CA SER A 49 -45.60 11.65 19.43
C SER A 49 -45.51 11.54 17.90
N GLY A 50 -45.06 10.39 17.37
CA GLY A 50 -44.82 10.19 15.95
C GLY A 50 -43.54 10.84 15.43
N LYS A 51 -42.67 11.35 16.31
CA LYS A 51 -41.35 11.88 15.96
C LYS A 51 -40.28 10.80 16.06
N LEU A 52 -39.24 10.96 15.24
CA LEU A 52 -38.08 10.07 15.27
C LEU A 52 -37.06 10.63 16.27
N GLU A 53 -36.66 9.83 17.24
CA GLU A 53 -35.73 10.23 18.31
C GLU A 53 -34.58 9.22 18.43
N LYS A 54 -33.45 9.65 19.01
CA LYS A 54 -32.31 8.78 19.31
C LYS A 54 -32.70 7.76 20.37
N ASP A 55 -32.12 6.57 20.28
CA ASP A 55 -32.32 5.52 21.28
C ASP A 55 -31.96 6.03 22.68
N PRO A 56 -32.82 5.86 23.71
CA PRO A 56 -32.54 6.35 25.06
C PRO A 56 -31.32 5.67 25.71
N ASP A 57 -30.88 4.50 25.22
CA ASP A 57 -29.68 3.85 25.71
C ASP A 57 -28.41 4.58 25.23
N HIS A 58 -27.73 5.23 26.17
CA HIS A 58 -26.47 5.94 25.93
C HIS A 58 -25.39 5.04 25.34
N ARG A 59 -25.36 3.75 25.66
CA ARG A 59 -24.38 2.80 25.11
C ARG A 59 -24.60 2.61 23.61
N VAL A 60 -25.86 2.51 23.18
CA VAL A 60 -26.23 2.44 21.76
C VAL A 60 -25.81 3.72 21.05
N GLN A 61 -26.09 4.88 21.67
CA GLN A 61 -25.71 6.16 21.08
C GLN A 61 -24.20 6.26 20.89
N GLN A 62 -23.41 5.98 21.92
CA GLN A 62 -21.95 6.07 21.85
C GLN A 62 -21.33 5.07 20.87
N ALA A 63 -21.85 3.84 20.80
CA ALA A 63 -21.36 2.85 19.85
C ALA A 63 -21.53 3.32 18.39
N ILE A 64 -22.64 3.99 18.08
CA ILE A 64 -22.92 4.55 16.76
C ILE A 64 -22.05 5.79 16.49
N GLU A 65 -21.92 6.70 17.47
CA GLU A 65 -21.04 7.87 17.35
C GLU A 65 -19.58 7.47 17.11
N LEU A 66 -19.12 6.41 17.77
CA LEU A 66 -17.78 5.85 17.59
C LEU A 66 -17.54 5.38 16.14
N VAL A 67 -18.54 4.80 15.47
CA VAL A 67 -18.42 4.40 14.05
C VAL A 67 -18.15 5.61 13.16
N PHE A 68 -18.91 6.70 13.32
CA PHE A 68 -18.75 7.90 12.51
C PHE A 68 -17.44 8.64 12.83
N ARG A 69 -17.05 8.68 14.11
CA ARG A 69 -15.75 9.20 14.54
C ARG A 69 -14.60 8.43 13.89
N LYS A 70 -14.65 7.09 13.93
CA LYS A 70 -13.64 6.22 13.31
C LYS A 70 -13.62 6.33 11.80
N MET A 71 -14.76 6.56 11.15
CA MET A 71 -14.79 6.83 9.71
C MET A 71 -14.05 8.12 9.37
N THR A 72 -14.25 9.18 10.16
CA THR A 72 -13.54 10.46 10.00
C THR A 72 -12.04 10.32 10.24
N GLU A 73 -11.65 9.51 11.24
CA GLU A 73 -10.25 9.24 11.58
C GLU A 73 -9.51 8.38 10.53
N LEU A 74 -10.11 7.27 10.11
CA LEU A 74 -9.47 6.26 9.27
C LEU A 74 -9.68 6.51 7.77
N GLY A 75 -10.80 7.13 7.40
CA GLY A 75 -11.13 7.46 6.01
C GLY A 75 -11.47 6.26 5.12
N SER A 76 -11.72 5.08 5.71
CA SER A 76 -12.05 3.86 4.97
C SER A 76 -12.93 2.91 5.77
N VAL A 77 -14.06 2.49 5.19
CA VAL A 77 -15.00 1.52 5.80
C VAL A 77 -14.29 0.22 6.20
N ARG A 78 -13.33 -0.25 5.39
CA ARG A 78 -12.58 -1.47 5.69
C ARG A 78 -11.64 -1.31 6.88
N GLN A 79 -11.04 -0.13 7.05
CA GLN A 79 -10.18 0.13 8.21
C GLN A 79 -11.01 0.27 9.47
N VAL A 80 -12.18 0.92 9.39
CA VAL A 80 -13.15 0.95 10.49
C VAL A 80 -13.52 -0.47 10.91
N LEU A 81 -13.90 -1.33 9.96
CA LEU A 81 -14.19 -2.75 10.24
C LEU A 81 -13.02 -3.48 10.92
N ARG A 82 -11.80 -3.28 10.41
CA ARG A 82 -10.60 -3.92 10.96
C ARG A 82 -10.37 -3.49 12.41
N TRP A 83 -10.47 -2.20 12.68
CA TRP A 83 -10.33 -1.65 14.02
C TRP A 83 -11.36 -2.23 14.99
N PHE A 84 -12.65 -2.24 14.63
CA PHE A 84 -13.70 -2.85 15.47
C PHE A 84 -13.48 -4.34 15.73
N ARG A 85 -12.84 -5.07 14.80
CA ARG A 85 -12.52 -6.50 14.98
C ARG A 85 -11.28 -6.73 15.83
N GLU A 86 -10.25 -5.88 15.69
CA GLU A 86 -9.03 -5.95 16.49
C GLU A 86 -9.32 -5.63 17.96
N GLU A 87 -10.15 -4.61 18.23
CA GLU A 87 -10.58 -4.23 19.58
C GLU A 87 -11.72 -5.10 20.15
N ASN A 88 -12.19 -6.09 19.36
CA ASN A 88 -13.33 -6.96 19.68
C ASN A 88 -14.58 -6.19 20.17
N PHE A 89 -14.85 -5.03 19.57
CA PHE A 89 -15.91 -4.13 20.00
C PHE A 89 -17.25 -4.46 19.30
N LEU A 90 -18.28 -4.72 20.10
CA LEU A 90 -19.61 -5.11 19.61
C LEU A 90 -20.43 -3.89 19.19
N LEU A 91 -21.17 -4.00 18.08
CA LEU A 91 -22.10 -2.97 17.65
C LEU A 91 -23.55 -3.44 17.78
N PRO A 92 -24.48 -2.52 18.09
CA PRO A 92 -25.90 -2.83 18.11
C PRO A 92 -26.38 -3.06 16.66
N ALA A 93 -27.18 -4.11 16.46
CA ALA A 93 -27.74 -4.44 15.16
C ALA A 93 -29.13 -5.06 15.32
N PHE A 94 -30.00 -4.83 14.33
CA PHE A 94 -31.23 -5.61 14.20
C PHE A 94 -30.92 -6.89 13.40
N PRO A 95 -31.29 -8.09 13.91
CA PRO A 95 -31.22 -9.32 13.13
C PRO A 95 -32.07 -9.21 11.86
N HIS A 96 -31.70 -9.96 10.82
CA HIS A 96 -32.43 -9.96 9.55
C HIS A 96 -33.72 -10.81 9.59
N GLU A 97 -33.93 -11.57 10.67
CA GLU A 97 -35.08 -12.46 10.82
C GLU A 97 -36.41 -11.69 10.92
N LEU A 98 -37.45 -12.26 10.28
CA LEU A 98 -38.78 -11.69 10.05
C LEU A 98 -39.66 -11.54 11.32
N GLY A 99 -39.06 -11.45 12.50
CA GLY A 99 -39.75 -11.34 13.79
C GLY A 99 -39.70 -9.94 14.41
N ALA A 100 -40.00 -9.87 15.71
CA ALA A 100 -39.80 -8.66 16.51
C ALA A 100 -38.33 -8.22 16.40
N ARG A 101 -38.08 -6.99 15.95
CA ARG A 101 -36.75 -6.38 15.82
C ARG A 101 -36.14 -6.15 17.21
N LYS A 102 -35.72 -7.22 17.87
CA LYS A 102 -34.96 -7.15 19.11
C LYS A 102 -33.51 -6.80 18.76
N MET A 103 -33.02 -5.72 19.35
CA MET A 103 -31.63 -5.30 19.18
C MET A 103 -30.69 -6.36 19.78
N ILE A 104 -29.63 -6.70 19.04
CA ILE A 104 -28.56 -7.60 19.50
C ILE A 104 -27.20 -6.90 19.37
N TRP A 105 -26.27 -7.24 20.25
CA TRP A 105 -24.88 -6.78 20.19
C TRP A 105 -24.03 -7.85 19.51
N LYS A 106 -23.37 -7.52 18.40
CA LYS A 106 -22.52 -8.45 17.66
C LYS A 106 -21.36 -7.74 16.97
N LEU A 107 -20.33 -8.51 16.61
CA LEU A 107 -19.23 -7.99 15.81
C LEU A 107 -19.72 -7.50 14.44
N PRO A 108 -19.29 -6.31 13.99
CA PRO A 108 -19.74 -5.79 12.72
C PRO A 108 -19.23 -6.58 11.52
N GLY A 109 -20.06 -6.62 10.48
CA GLY A 109 -19.67 -7.00 9.13
C GLY A 109 -19.44 -5.77 8.24
N TYR A 110 -18.81 -5.98 7.09
CA TYR A 110 -18.61 -4.90 6.11
C TYR A 110 -19.94 -4.31 5.64
N ALA A 111 -20.92 -5.16 5.32
CA ALA A 111 -22.23 -4.73 4.82
C ALA A 111 -23.00 -3.90 5.86
N SER A 112 -22.93 -4.26 7.15
CA SER A 112 -23.61 -3.51 8.21
C SER A 112 -22.98 -2.13 8.40
N LEU A 113 -21.65 -2.04 8.46
CA LEU A 113 -20.94 -0.75 8.57
C LEU A 113 -21.16 0.13 7.35
N HIS A 114 -21.05 -0.44 6.14
CA HIS A 114 -21.32 0.31 4.92
C HIS A 114 -22.77 0.81 4.86
N SER A 115 -23.74 0.00 5.29
CA SER A 115 -25.15 0.41 5.38
C SER A 115 -25.34 1.55 6.37
N MET A 116 -24.70 1.51 7.55
CA MET A 116 -24.73 2.60 8.52
C MET A 116 -24.16 3.90 7.94
N LEU A 117 -22.94 3.82 7.38
CA LEU A 117 -22.21 4.99 6.86
C LEU A 117 -22.85 5.60 5.61
N THR A 118 -23.65 4.85 4.85
CA THR A 118 -24.34 5.36 3.65
C THR A 118 -25.79 5.75 3.91
N ASN A 119 -26.32 5.53 5.13
CA ASN A 119 -27.72 5.84 5.43
C ASN A 119 -27.88 7.29 5.92
N PRO A 120 -28.57 8.16 5.17
CA PRO A 120 -28.74 9.58 5.52
C PRO A 120 -29.60 9.81 6.78
N ILE A 121 -30.32 8.78 7.28
CA ILE A 121 -31.09 8.89 8.53
C ILE A 121 -30.17 9.24 9.71
N TYR A 122 -28.95 8.69 9.75
CA TYR A 122 -28.00 9.05 10.81
C TYR A 122 -27.61 10.53 10.77
N ALA A 123 -27.76 11.19 9.62
CA ALA A 123 -27.51 12.61 9.43
C ALA A 123 -28.73 13.51 9.70
N GLY A 124 -29.77 12.97 10.38
CA GLY A 124 -31.00 13.69 10.67
C GLY A 124 -31.97 13.81 9.49
N ALA A 125 -31.68 13.17 8.35
CA ALA A 125 -32.50 13.31 7.15
C ALA A 125 -33.55 12.21 6.98
N TYR A 126 -34.80 12.61 6.82
CA TYR A 126 -35.90 11.72 6.46
C TYR A 126 -35.92 11.51 4.95
N CYS A 127 -36.06 10.25 4.52
CA CYS A 127 -35.91 9.89 3.11
C CYS A 127 -36.83 8.74 2.70
N TYR A 128 -37.59 8.94 1.63
CA TYR A 128 -38.57 7.98 1.11
C TYR A 128 -38.44 7.81 -0.42
N GLY A 129 -38.74 6.60 -0.90
CA GLY A 129 -38.66 6.26 -2.33
C GLY A 129 -37.24 6.01 -2.84
N LYS A 130 -36.38 5.37 -2.04
CA LYS A 130 -34.98 5.06 -2.37
C LYS A 130 -34.81 3.99 -3.45
N THR A 131 -35.86 3.23 -3.77
CA THR A 131 -35.83 2.12 -4.72
C THR A 131 -36.90 2.27 -5.80
N GLU A 132 -36.66 1.66 -6.96
CA GLU A 132 -37.61 1.51 -8.06
C GLU A 132 -37.78 0.07 -8.50
N THR A 133 -38.93 -0.19 -9.14
CA THR A 133 -39.20 -1.40 -9.89
C THR A 133 -38.97 -1.09 -11.36
N ARG A 134 -38.04 -1.81 -11.99
CA ARG A 134 -37.76 -1.71 -13.43
C ARG A 134 -38.47 -2.84 -14.15
N THR A 135 -39.16 -2.52 -15.24
CA THR A 135 -39.75 -3.53 -16.13
C THR A 135 -38.84 -3.64 -17.33
N GLN A 136 -38.26 -4.82 -17.54
CA GLN A 136 -37.44 -5.12 -18.72
C GLN A 136 -38.17 -6.18 -19.55
N MET A 137 -38.22 -5.97 -20.87
CA MET A 137 -38.68 -7.00 -21.80
C MET A 137 -37.56 -8.03 -21.94
N VAL A 138 -37.83 -9.27 -21.52
CA VAL A 138 -36.93 -10.42 -21.68
C VAL A 138 -37.73 -11.48 -22.39
N GLU A 139 -37.27 -11.94 -23.56
CA GLU A 139 -37.97 -12.96 -24.38
C GLU A 139 -39.45 -12.60 -24.64
N ASP A 140 -39.69 -11.35 -25.05
CA ASP A 140 -41.03 -10.82 -25.37
C ASP A 140 -42.06 -10.83 -24.22
N ARG A 141 -41.59 -11.02 -22.98
CA ARG A 141 -42.41 -10.94 -21.77
C ARG A 141 -41.91 -9.83 -20.83
N PRO A 142 -42.81 -9.00 -20.28
CA PRO A 142 -42.42 -7.97 -19.32
C PRO A 142 -42.03 -8.61 -17.99
N ARG A 143 -40.74 -8.59 -17.65
CA ARG A 143 -40.24 -9.03 -16.34
C ARG A 143 -40.02 -7.82 -15.44
N LYS A 144 -40.79 -7.75 -14.35
CA LYS A 144 -40.61 -6.74 -13.30
C LYS A 144 -39.49 -7.19 -12.37
N SER A 145 -38.47 -6.35 -12.20
CA SER A 145 -37.41 -6.52 -11.20
C SER A 145 -37.51 -5.36 -10.21
N ALA A 146 -37.71 -5.67 -8.93
CA ALA A 146 -37.84 -4.68 -7.86
C ALA A 146 -36.54 -4.54 -7.06
N GLY A 147 -36.40 -3.44 -6.32
CA GLY A 147 -35.27 -3.23 -5.40
C GLY A 147 -34.07 -2.49 -5.99
N HIS A 148 -34.19 -1.93 -7.19
CA HIS A 148 -33.12 -1.12 -7.79
C HIS A 148 -32.97 0.20 -7.04
N ARG A 149 -31.79 0.48 -6.50
CA ARG A 149 -31.53 1.70 -5.73
C ARG A 149 -31.42 2.91 -6.66
N LYS A 150 -32.13 4.00 -6.34
CA LYS A 150 -32.06 5.26 -7.08
C LYS A 150 -30.91 6.14 -6.61
N PRO A 151 -30.31 6.95 -7.50
CA PRO A 151 -29.44 8.04 -7.06
C PRO A 151 -30.23 9.00 -6.16
N GLN A 152 -29.54 9.73 -5.30
CA GLN A 152 -30.16 10.60 -4.31
C GLN A 152 -31.07 11.68 -4.93
N SER A 153 -30.70 12.20 -6.11
CA SER A 153 -31.52 13.14 -6.89
C SER A 153 -32.85 12.55 -7.36
N GLY A 154 -32.95 11.23 -7.45
CA GLY A 154 -34.17 10.52 -7.86
C GLY A 154 -35.08 10.10 -6.71
N TRP A 155 -34.74 10.46 -5.45
CA TRP A 155 -35.59 10.13 -4.29
C TRP A 155 -36.86 10.97 -4.28
N LYS A 156 -37.98 10.36 -3.89
CA LYS A 156 -39.29 11.04 -3.88
C LYS A 156 -39.40 12.10 -2.78
N VAL A 157 -38.74 11.85 -1.64
CA VAL A 157 -38.72 12.75 -0.49
C VAL A 157 -37.33 12.71 0.15
N LEU A 158 -36.77 13.88 0.41
CA LEU A 158 -35.58 14.09 1.23
C LEU A 158 -35.82 15.36 2.07
N ILE A 159 -36.02 15.19 3.37
CA ILE A 159 -36.20 16.29 4.32
C ILE A 159 -34.97 16.28 5.22
N LYS A 160 -34.14 17.32 5.11
CA LYS A 160 -32.98 17.53 6.00
C LYS A 160 -33.48 18.04 7.36
N ASP A 161 -32.69 17.80 8.41
CA ASP A 161 -32.97 18.28 9.77
C ASP A 161 -34.34 17.89 10.33
N HIS A 162 -34.85 16.72 9.93
CA HIS A 162 -36.13 16.19 10.38
C HIS A 162 -36.08 15.72 11.84
N HIS A 163 -34.92 15.22 12.29
CA HIS A 163 -34.72 14.65 13.63
C HIS A 163 -33.26 14.77 14.08
N PRO A 164 -32.96 14.61 15.38
CA PRO A 164 -31.59 14.66 15.88
C PRO A 164 -30.71 13.55 15.29
N GLY A 165 -29.75 13.92 14.43
CA GLY A 165 -28.77 13.00 13.86
C GLY A 165 -27.63 12.63 14.81
N TYR A 166 -26.94 11.54 14.50
CA TYR A 166 -25.65 11.16 15.09
C TYR A 166 -24.47 11.91 14.46
N LEU A 167 -24.67 12.48 13.28
CA LEU A 167 -23.75 13.35 12.59
C LEU A 167 -24.54 14.46 11.89
N SER A 168 -23.86 15.55 11.54
CA SER A 168 -24.41 16.61 10.71
C SER A 168 -24.57 16.18 9.24
N TRP A 169 -25.39 16.91 8.48
CA TRP A 169 -25.53 16.68 7.05
C TRP A 169 -24.20 16.88 6.29
N GLU A 170 -23.40 17.86 6.69
CA GLU A 170 -22.10 18.16 6.09
C GLU A 170 -21.09 17.02 6.31
N GLU A 171 -21.03 16.47 7.54
CA GLU A 171 -20.20 15.30 7.84
C GLU A 171 -20.64 14.07 7.04
N TYR A 172 -21.94 13.91 6.79
CA TYR A 172 -22.46 12.83 5.96
C TYR A 172 -22.00 12.96 4.50
N GLU A 173 -22.10 14.15 3.92
CA GLU A 173 -21.63 14.43 2.55
C GLU A 173 -20.12 14.24 2.41
N ARG A 174 -19.35 14.67 3.43
CA ARG A 174 -17.91 14.41 3.50
C ARG A 174 -17.60 12.92 3.54
N ASN A 175 -18.34 12.15 4.35
CA ASN A 175 -18.22 10.69 4.42
C ASN A 175 -18.58 10.01 3.09
N GLN A 176 -19.66 10.43 2.42
CA GLN A 176 -20.01 9.89 1.09
C GLN A 176 -18.92 10.18 0.06
N SER A 177 -18.36 11.39 0.06
CA SER A 177 -17.27 11.80 -0.83
C SER A 177 -16.01 10.94 -0.59
N MET A 178 -15.66 10.69 0.66
CA MET A 178 -14.56 9.79 1.02
C MET A 178 -14.81 8.34 0.55
N ILE A 179 -16.02 7.83 0.72
CA ILE A 179 -16.39 6.47 0.25
C ILE A 179 -16.31 6.38 -1.28
N ALA A 180 -16.79 7.40 -1.99
CA ALA A 180 -16.74 7.48 -3.44
C ALA A 180 -15.29 7.54 -3.97
N ALA A 181 -14.43 8.37 -3.37
CA ALA A 181 -13.01 8.47 -3.73
C ALA A 181 -12.23 7.14 -3.51
N ASN A 182 -12.70 6.30 -2.59
CA ASN A 182 -12.16 4.97 -2.33
C ASN A 182 -12.62 3.90 -3.36
N ALA A 183 -13.67 4.17 -4.15
CA ALA A 183 -14.28 3.22 -5.10
C ALA A 183 -13.46 3.09 -6.41
N HIS A 184 -12.37 2.33 -6.36
CA HIS A 184 -11.32 2.25 -7.38
C HIS A 184 -11.73 1.70 -8.78
N ILE A 185 -12.90 1.06 -8.91
CA ILE A 185 -13.31 0.34 -10.13
C ILE A 185 -14.05 1.25 -11.14
N HIS A 186 -14.65 2.37 -10.72
CA HIS A 186 -15.65 3.07 -11.56
C HIS A 186 -15.40 4.58 -11.81
N SER A 187 -14.39 5.23 -11.22
CA SER A 187 -14.16 6.66 -11.47
C SER A 187 -13.21 6.89 -12.65
N GLY A 188 -13.76 7.40 -13.75
CA GLY A 188 -13.00 7.96 -14.85
C GLY A 188 -12.35 9.27 -14.42
N ALA A 189 -11.02 9.33 -14.55
CA ALA A 189 -10.19 10.54 -14.44
C ALA A 189 -9.98 11.22 -13.07
N GLU A 190 -10.57 10.76 -11.95
CA GLU A 190 -10.31 11.34 -10.62
C GLU A 190 -9.11 10.71 -9.87
N PRO A 191 -8.41 11.46 -8.99
CA PRO A 191 -7.39 10.92 -8.10
C PRO A 191 -7.93 9.80 -7.20
N LYS A 192 -7.23 8.66 -7.15
CA LYS A 192 -7.73 7.42 -6.50
C LYS A 192 -7.14 7.20 -5.13
N ALA A 193 -7.87 6.70 -4.13
CA ALA A 193 -7.39 6.32 -2.78
C ALA A 193 -6.10 5.44 -2.72
N GLY A 194 -5.29 5.61 -1.66
CA GLY A 194 -3.92 5.11 -1.54
C GLY A 194 -3.94 3.73 -0.93
N ARG A 195 -3.39 2.75 -1.64
CA ARG A 195 -3.50 1.33 -1.27
C ARG A 195 -2.33 0.83 -0.40
N GLY A 196 -1.36 1.67 -0.07
CA GLY A 196 -0.16 1.26 0.66
C GLY A 196 0.87 0.49 -0.17
N GLY A 197 0.72 0.43 -1.50
CA GLY A 197 1.80 -0.02 -2.39
C GLY A 197 3.00 0.93 -2.31
N GLY A 198 4.21 0.47 -2.65
CA GLY A 198 5.45 1.24 -2.46
C GLY A 198 5.54 2.59 -3.18
N ALA A 199 4.62 2.90 -4.09
CA ALA A 199 4.62 4.12 -4.91
C ALA A 199 3.86 5.26 -4.25
N LEU A 200 4.55 6.34 -3.89
CA LEU A 200 3.96 7.48 -3.19
C LEU A 200 2.91 8.21 -4.03
N LEU A 201 3.21 8.41 -5.33
CA LEU A 201 2.42 9.23 -6.24
C LEU A 201 1.35 8.43 -7.01
N SER A 202 1.11 7.19 -6.57
CA SER A 202 0.07 6.33 -7.15
C SER A 202 -1.28 7.04 -7.14
N GLY A 203 -1.90 7.15 -8.31
CA GLY A 203 -3.23 7.76 -8.45
C GLY A 203 -3.28 9.29 -8.31
N LEU A 204 -2.14 9.98 -8.27
CA LEU A 204 -2.06 11.46 -8.27
C LEU A 204 -1.55 12.04 -9.61
N LEU A 205 -0.87 11.22 -10.40
CA LEU A 205 -0.15 11.65 -11.59
C LEU A 205 -1.03 11.65 -12.84
N ARG A 206 -1.00 12.75 -13.58
CA ARG A 206 -1.65 12.93 -14.88
C ARG A 206 -0.61 13.28 -15.94
N CYS A 207 -0.73 12.73 -17.14
CA CYS A 207 0.20 13.03 -18.24
C CYS A 207 -0.12 14.39 -18.85
N ARG A 208 0.87 15.28 -18.96
CA ARG A 208 0.72 16.59 -19.62
C ARG A 208 0.35 16.48 -21.10
N ARG A 209 0.86 15.45 -21.78
CA ARG A 209 0.72 15.29 -23.24
C ARG A 209 -0.66 14.78 -23.67
N CYS A 210 -1.28 13.88 -22.90
CA CYS A 210 -2.55 13.27 -23.28
C CYS A 210 -3.67 13.40 -22.23
N GLY A 211 -3.41 14.03 -21.08
CA GLY A 211 -4.39 14.25 -20.01
C GLY A 211 -4.83 12.99 -19.25
N ARG A 212 -4.37 11.81 -19.64
CA ARG A 212 -4.72 10.51 -19.03
C ARG A 212 -3.94 10.31 -17.71
N MET A 213 -4.51 9.52 -16.80
CA MET A 213 -3.87 9.14 -15.54
C MET A 213 -2.64 8.27 -15.81
N ILE A 214 -1.57 8.51 -15.05
CA ILE A 214 -0.34 7.72 -15.10
C ILE A 214 -0.45 6.58 -14.12
N HIS A 215 -0.17 5.37 -14.60
CA HIS A 215 -0.26 4.15 -13.80
C HIS A 215 1.10 3.76 -13.23
N VAL A 216 1.06 3.03 -12.11
CA VAL A 216 2.26 2.45 -11.50
C VAL A 216 2.49 1.05 -12.05
N PHE A 217 3.71 0.81 -12.50
CA PHE A 217 4.22 -0.50 -12.91
C PHE A 217 5.33 -0.91 -11.95
N TYR A 218 5.31 -2.17 -11.48
CA TYR A 218 6.28 -2.72 -10.53
C TYR A 218 7.15 -3.80 -11.22
N PRO A 219 8.19 -3.43 -11.97
CA PRO A 219 9.17 -4.39 -12.45
C PRO A 219 10.04 -4.88 -11.29
N GLY A 220 9.58 -5.92 -10.60
CA GLY A 220 10.22 -6.45 -9.39
C GLY A 220 10.07 -5.49 -8.20
N THR A 221 11.19 -5.11 -7.57
CA THR A 221 11.22 -4.22 -6.40
C THR A 221 11.28 -2.73 -6.76
N VAL A 222 11.42 -2.39 -8.05
CA VAL A 222 11.53 -1.02 -8.52
C VAL A 222 10.17 -0.50 -8.97
N ILE A 223 9.94 0.79 -8.78
CA ILE A 223 8.69 1.46 -9.15
C ILE A 223 8.93 2.24 -10.44
N ARG A 224 7.98 2.15 -11.38
CA ARG A 224 7.99 2.93 -12.61
C ARG A 224 6.60 3.53 -12.85
N TYR A 225 6.56 4.80 -13.20
CA TYR A 225 5.34 5.49 -13.58
C TYR A 225 5.24 5.49 -15.10
N VAL A 226 4.11 5.01 -15.64
CA VAL A 226 3.92 4.81 -17.07
C VAL A 226 2.55 5.31 -17.50
N CYS A 227 2.54 6.17 -18.53
CA CYS A 227 1.32 6.51 -19.24
C CYS A 227 1.08 5.48 -20.36
N ASN A 228 0.39 4.38 -20.05
CA ASN A 228 0.13 3.27 -20.98
C ASN A 228 -1.32 3.16 -21.47
N ALA A 229 -2.22 4.04 -21.04
CA ALA A 229 -3.65 3.91 -21.35
C ALA A 229 -3.94 3.88 -22.87
N GLY A 230 -3.24 4.71 -23.65
CA GLY A 230 -3.33 4.69 -25.11
C GLY A 230 -2.88 3.37 -25.72
N ARG A 231 -1.78 2.81 -25.22
CA ARG A 231 -1.28 1.48 -25.62
C ARG A 231 -2.25 0.35 -25.27
N ALA A 232 -2.82 0.38 -24.07
CA ALA A 232 -3.69 -0.67 -23.58
C ALA A 232 -5.07 -0.68 -24.25
N GLN A 233 -5.61 0.49 -24.60
CA GLN A 233 -6.95 0.62 -25.18
C GLN A 233 -6.94 0.67 -26.71
N TYR A 234 -5.89 1.23 -27.32
CA TYR A 234 -5.85 1.55 -28.76
C TYR A 234 -4.58 1.05 -29.47
N GLY A 235 -3.69 0.33 -28.78
CA GLY A 235 -2.45 -0.19 -29.39
C GLY A 235 -1.37 0.86 -29.68
N GLU A 236 -1.53 2.09 -29.19
CA GLU A 236 -0.58 3.20 -29.38
C GLU A 236 0.77 2.96 -28.68
N SER A 237 1.75 3.82 -28.95
CA SER A 237 3.00 3.87 -28.20
C SER A 237 2.80 4.38 -26.77
N THR A 238 3.75 4.07 -25.88
CA THR A 238 3.73 4.60 -24.51
C THR A 238 4.01 6.09 -24.53
N CYS A 239 3.14 6.91 -23.94
CA CYS A 239 3.25 8.37 -24.04
C CYS A 239 4.45 8.92 -23.26
N ILE A 240 4.53 8.63 -21.96
CA ILE A 240 5.68 8.97 -21.10
C ILE A 240 5.95 7.84 -20.09
N SER A 241 7.20 7.72 -19.65
CA SER A 241 7.65 6.72 -18.69
C SER A 241 8.87 7.20 -17.91
N PHE A 242 8.86 7.06 -16.58
CA PHE A 242 9.97 7.46 -15.70
C PHE A 242 10.03 6.63 -14.40
N GLY A 243 11.20 6.61 -13.76
CA GLY A 243 11.44 5.86 -12.53
C GLY A 243 10.83 6.53 -11.30
N GLY A 244 10.21 5.73 -10.41
CA GLY A 244 9.50 6.23 -9.24
C GLY A 244 10.39 6.67 -8.10
N LEU A 245 11.58 6.07 -7.91
CA LEU A 245 12.44 6.36 -6.75
C LEU A 245 12.82 7.84 -6.61
N ARG A 246 13.32 8.46 -7.68
CA ARG A 246 13.71 9.88 -7.67
C ARG A 246 12.51 10.82 -7.66
N ALA A 247 11.45 10.45 -8.38
CA ALA A 247 10.21 11.20 -8.42
C ALA A 247 9.54 11.27 -7.04
N ASP A 248 9.38 10.12 -6.38
CA ASP A 248 8.78 10.02 -5.05
C ASP A 248 9.61 10.77 -4.01
N ALA A 249 10.95 10.66 -4.06
CA ALA A 249 11.84 11.38 -3.16
C ALA A 249 11.76 12.90 -3.35
N ALA A 250 11.76 13.38 -4.59
CA ALA A 250 11.71 14.81 -4.88
C ALA A 250 10.36 15.44 -4.45
N VAL A 251 9.24 14.77 -4.76
CA VAL A 251 7.92 15.23 -4.29
C VAL A 251 7.80 15.12 -2.78
N SER A 252 8.35 14.06 -2.16
CA SER A 252 8.39 13.94 -0.69
C SER A 252 9.07 15.14 -0.05
N ASN A 253 10.23 15.57 -0.57
CA ASN A 253 10.96 16.71 -0.02
C ASN A 253 10.14 18.01 -0.10
N VAL A 254 9.48 18.26 -1.24
CA VAL A 254 8.60 19.43 -1.41
C VAL A 254 7.41 19.38 -0.45
N VAL A 255 6.80 18.20 -0.27
CA VAL A 255 5.71 18.01 0.70
C VAL A 255 6.19 18.25 2.13
N LEU A 256 7.35 17.70 2.51
CA LEU A 256 7.91 17.88 3.85
C LEU A 256 8.27 19.34 4.14
N GLN A 257 8.79 20.08 3.15
CA GLN A 257 9.03 21.52 3.26
C GLN A 257 7.73 22.32 3.44
N ALA A 258 6.65 21.93 2.76
CA ALA A 258 5.35 22.58 2.91
C ALA A 258 4.70 22.31 4.29
N VAL A 259 5.00 21.16 4.90
CA VAL A 259 4.40 20.74 6.19
C VAL A 259 5.25 21.15 7.39
N SER A 260 6.57 21.33 7.23
CA SER A 260 7.50 21.56 8.35
C SER A 260 7.10 22.72 9.26
N GLY A 261 6.55 23.81 8.71
CA GLY A 261 6.08 24.97 9.48
C GLY A 261 4.89 24.69 10.42
N ASN A 262 4.04 23.70 10.08
CA ASN A 262 2.84 23.34 10.84
C ASN A 262 2.97 21.96 11.54
N ALA A 263 4.09 21.27 11.37
CA ALA A 263 4.29 19.91 11.88
C ALA A 263 4.16 19.84 13.40
N LEU A 264 4.61 20.88 14.11
CA LEU A 264 4.51 20.96 15.56
C LEU A 264 3.06 21.06 16.05
N GLN A 265 2.27 21.96 15.46
CA GLN A 265 0.88 22.13 15.84
C GLN A 265 0.07 20.86 15.54
N ALA A 266 0.32 20.23 14.39
CA ALA A 266 -0.29 18.95 14.03
C ALA A 266 0.09 17.81 15.01
N ALA A 267 1.34 17.79 15.50
CA ALA A 267 1.78 16.78 16.47
C ALA A 267 1.09 16.96 17.84
N LEU A 268 0.90 18.20 18.29
CA LEU A 268 0.18 18.51 19.53
C LEU A 268 -1.31 18.12 19.42
N GLU A 269 -1.97 18.51 18.32
CA GLU A 269 -3.35 18.12 18.04
C GLU A 269 -3.51 16.59 17.95
N ALA A 270 -2.56 15.89 17.34
CA ALA A 270 -2.58 14.42 17.28
C ALA A 270 -2.44 13.77 18.66
N ALA A 271 -1.60 14.33 19.53
CA ALA A 271 -1.44 13.86 20.91
C ALA A 271 -2.73 14.07 21.72
N GLU A 272 -3.36 15.23 21.58
CA GLU A 272 -4.65 15.53 22.21
C GLU A 272 -5.75 14.59 21.69
N GLN A 273 -5.83 14.36 20.37
CA GLN A 273 -6.76 13.39 19.80
C GLN A 273 -6.50 11.96 20.28
N MET A 274 -5.24 11.56 20.49
CA MET A 274 -4.91 10.24 21.03
C MET A 274 -5.36 10.11 22.48
N GLN A 275 -5.19 11.15 23.29
CA GLN A 275 -5.70 11.20 24.65
C GLN A 275 -7.22 11.13 24.68
N GLN A 276 -7.90 11.88 23.80
CA GLN A 276 -9.35 11.84 23.67
C GLN A 276 -9.85 10.44 23.28
N LYS A 277 -9.21 9.78 22.30
CA LYS A 277 -9.55 8.40 21.90
C LYS A 277 -9.41 7.41 23.06
N ARG A 278 -8.35 7.53 23.86
CA ARG A 278 -8.15 6.69 25.05
C ARG A 278 -9.25 6.92 26.08
N GLN A 279 -9.65 8.18 26.30
CA GLN A 279 -10.76 8.50 27.20
C GLN A 279 -12.09 7.97 26.69
N ASP A 280 -12.35 8.03 25.38
CA ASP A 280 -13.58 7.53 24.78
C ASP A 280 -13.70 6.01 24.91
N LEU A 281 -12.61 5.27 24.70
CA LEU A 281 -12.57 3.82 24.90
C LEU A 281 -12.81 3.45 26.35
N ARG A 282 -12.17 4.16 27.29
CA ARG A 282 -12.39 3.97 28.71
C ARG A 282 -13.87 4.18 29.08
N LYS A 283 -14.47 5.29 28.64
CA LYS A 283 -15.89 5.59 28.88
C LYS A 283 -16.82 4.50 28.32
N ALA A 284 -16.50 3.94 27.15
CA ALA A 284 -17.28 2.87 26.57
C ALA A 284 -17.22 1.58 27.41
N ILE A 285 -16.04 1.22 27.94
CA ILE A 285 -15.88 0.08 28.86
C ILE A 285 -16.61 0.36 30.18
N GLU A 286 -16.49 1.58 30.74
CA GLU A 286 -17.19 2.00 31.96
C GLU A 286 -18.71 1.85 31.83
N LEU A 287 -19.31 2.30 30.73
CA LEU A 287 -20.75 2.15 30.50
C LEU A 287 -21.18 0.70 30.28
N GLU A 288 -20.35 -0.10 29.60
CA GLU A 288 -20.60 -1.53 29.47
C GLU A 288 -20.58 -2.24 30.84
N LEU A 289 -19.66 -1.83 31.72
CA LEU A 289 -19.58 -2.31 33.10
C LEU A 289 -20.79 -1.85 33.94
N GLU A 290 -21.20 -0.59 33.84
CA GLU A 290 -22.39 -0.08 34.54
C GLU A 290 -23.65 -0.86 34.16
N GLN A 291 -23.82 -1.16 32.86
CA GLN A 291 -24.92 -1.99 32.38
C GLN A 291 -24.83 -3.41 32.93
N ALA A 292 -23.65 -4.05 32.90
CA ALA A 292 -23.47 -5.40 33.45
C ALA A 292 -23.77 -5.45 34.95
N ARG A 293 -23.34 -4.43 35.72
CA ARG A 293 -23.67 -4.28 37.14
C ARG A 293 -25.16 -4.07 37.38
N TYR A 294 -25.85 -3.35 36.50
CA TYR A 294 -27.30 -3.22 36.56
C TYR A 294 -28.01 -4.54 36.25
N GLU A 295 -27.59 -5.25 35.20
CA GLU A 295 -28.12 -6.58 34.84
C GLU A 295 -27.94 -7.58 35.98
N ALA A 296 -26.78 -7.60 36.64
CA ALA A 296 -26.52 -8.42 37.82
C ALA A 296 -27.44 -8.07 38.99
N ARG A 297 -27.63 -6.78 39.30
CA ARG A 297 -28.58 -6.33 40.34
C ARG A 297 -30.03 -6.64 40.01
N LEU A 298 -30.41 -6.63 38.73
CA LEU A 298 -31.75 -7.00 38.29
C LEU A 298 -31.96 -8.52 38.37
N ALA A 299 -30.95 -9.31 38.00
CA ALA A 299 -30.99 -10.76 38.11
C ALA A 299 -31.06 -11.21 39.58
N ALA A 300 -30.31 -10.57 40.48
CA ALA A 300 -30.38 -10.81 41.92
C ALA A 300 -31.80 -10.58 42.47
N ARG A 301 -32.40 -9.42 42.18
CA ARG A 301 -33.79 -9.11 42.60
C ARG A 301 -34.81 -10.12 42.06
N ARG A 302 -34.62 -10.62 40.84
CA ARG A 302 -35.50 -11.65 40.25
C ARG A 302 -35.34 -12.98 40.98
N TYR A 303 -34.12 -13.39 41.30
CA TYR A 303 -33.84 -14.59 42.07
C TYR A 303 -34.45 -14.51 43.49
N GLU A 304 -34.24 -13.40 44.19
CA GLU A 304 -34.80 -13.14 45.53
C GLU A 304 -36.34 -13.12 45.55
N SER A 305 -36.99 -12.76 44.43
CA SER A 305 -38.45 -12.71 44.32
C SER A 305 -39.13 -14.05 44.05
N VAL A 306 -38.37 -15.12 43.76
CA VAL A 306 -38.93 -16.44 43.45
C VAL A 306 -39.25 -17.22 44.71
N ASP A 307 -40.40 -17.89 44.69
CA ASP A 307 -40.82 -18.82 45.72
C ASP A 307 -39.84 -20.00 45.82
N PRO A 308 -39.28 -20.30 47.02
CA PRO A 308 -38.38 -21.43 47.24
C PRO A 308 -38.92 -22.80 46.79
N GLU A 309 -40.24 -22.97 46.70
CA GLU A 309 -40.85 -24.21 46.21
C GLU A 309 -40.63 -24.43 44.70
N GLN A 310 -40.37 -23.35 43.94
CA GLN A 310 -40.11 -23.40 42.50
C GLN A 310 -38.63 -23.66 42.17
N ARG A 311 -38.08 -24.78 42.67
CA ARG A 311 -36.63 -25.10 42.58
C ARG A 311 -36.01 -24.97 41.19
N LEU A 312 -36.72 -25.42 40.13
CA LEU A 312 -36.21 -25.35 38.76
C LEU A 312 -36.08 -23.90 38.27
N VAL A 313 -37.02 -23.04 38.66
CA VAL A 313 -37.00 -21.61 38.29
C VAL A 313 -35.92 -20.88 39.09
N ALA A 314 -35.77 -21.21 40.37
CA ALA A 314 -34.72 -20.67 41.23
C ALA A 314 -33.32 -21.02 40.67
N ALA A 315 -33.08 -22.27 40.28
CA ALA A 315 -31.81 -22.71 39.70
C ALA A 315 -31.48 -22.02 38.36
N GLU A 316 -32.47 -21.82 37.49
CA GLU A 316 -32.28 -21.10 36.22
C GLU A 316 -32.00 -19.60 36.45
N LEU A 317 -32.67 -18.97 37.41
CA LEU A 317 -32.40 -17.57 37.77
C LEU A 317 -31.05 -17.39 38.46
N GLU A 318 -30.64 -18.34 39.30
CA GLU A 318 -29.31 -18.39 39.90
C GLU A 318 -28.23 -18.50 38.82
N ALA A 319 -28.41 -19.40 37.84
CA ALA A 319 -27.48 -19.53 36.71
C ALA A 319 -27.38 -18.22 35.89
N ARG A 320 -28.50 -17.55 35.64
CA ARG A 320 -28.54 -16.24 34.97
C ARG A 320 -27.88 -15.14 35.80
N TRP A 321 -28.06 -15.14 37.11
CA TRP A 321 -27.40 -14.19 38.02
C TRP A 321 -25.89 -14.42 38.06
N ASN A 322 -25.44 -15.67 38.20
CA ASN A 322 -24.03 -16.05 38.14
C ASN A 322 -23.38 -15.64 36.80
N THR A 323 -24.09 -15.83 35.68
CA THR A 323 -23.63 -15.37 34.36
C THR A 323 -23.48 -13.85 34.29
N ALA A 324 -24.44 -13.10 34.85
CA ALA A 324 -24.38 -11.65 34.89
C ALA A 324 -23.25 -11.13 35.81
N LEU A 325 -23.01 -11.78 36.96
CA LEU A 325 -21.89 -11.48 37.87
C LEU A 325 -20.54 -11.74 37.20
N GLN A 326 -20.41 -12.89 36.52
CA GLN A 326 -19.19 -13.25 35.80
C GLN A 326 -18.87 -12.22 34.71
N LYS A 327 -19.87 -11.80 33.92
CA LYS A 327 -19.71 -10.76 32.91
C LYS A 327 -19.32 -9.40 33.52
N ALA A 328 -19.91 -9.02 34.66
CA ALA A 328 -19.51 -7.79 35.36
C ALA A 328 -18.05 -7.86 35.82
N LYS A 329 -17.61 -8.99 36.38
CA LYS A 329 -16.22 -9.21 36.80
C LYS A 329 -15.24 -9.16 35.63
N GLU A 330 -15.58 -9.79 34.50
CA GLU A 330 -14.77 -9.74 33.27
C GLU A 330 -14.57 -8.30 32.76
N LEU A 331 -15.61 -7.48 32.82
CA LEU A 331 -15.55 -6.07 32.42
C LEU A 331 -14.77 -5.21 33.42
N GLU A 332 -14.83 -5.53 34.72
CA GLU A 332 -13.98 -4.88 35.74
C GLU A 332 -12.50 -5.17 35.50
N SER A 333 -12.14 -6.43 35.26
CA SER A 333 -10.77 -6.81 34.91
C SER A 333 -10.30 -6.13 33.62
N LYS A 334 -11.15 -6.08 32.59
CA LYS A 334 -10.82 -5.37 31.34
C LYS A 334 -10.58 -3.87 31.54
N LEU A 335 -11.35 -3.22 32.43
CA LEU A 335 -11.14 -1.80 32.74
C LEU A 335 -9.84 -1.58 33.51
N GLN A 336 -9.49 -2.48 34.45
CA GLN A 336 -8.23 -2.44 35.18
C GLN A 336 -7.03 -2.64 34.24
N GLU A 337 -7.06 -3.68 33.40
CA GLU A 337 -6.02 -3.93 32.39
C GLU A 337 -5.81 -2.71 31.48
N PHE A 338 -6.90 -2.09 31.02
CA PHE A 338 -6.84 -0.87 30.19
C PHE A 338 -6.19 0.31 30.95
N ASP A 339 -6.50 0.48 32.23
CA ASP A 339 -5.93 1.53 33.06
C ASP A 339 -4.44 1.30 33.37
N ASP A 340 -4.02 0.03 33.56
CA ASP A 340 -2.63 -0.36 33.78
C ASP A 340 -1.77 -0.19 32.51
N GLU A 341 -2.30 -0.57 31.35
CA GLU A 341 -1.68 -0.34 30.04
C GLU A 341 -1.48 1.17 29.77
N ARG A 342 -2.48 1.98 30.13
CA ARG A 342 -2.42 3.44 29.98
C ARG A 342 -1.32 4.05 30.84
N GLN A 343 -1.12 3.55 32.06
CA GLN A 343 -0.05 4.00 32.95
C GLN A 343 1.33 3.59 32.43
N SER A 344 1.43 2.41 31.82
CA SER A 344 2.69 1.87 31.28
C SER A 344 3.15 2.55 30.00
N ALA A 345 2.23 3.09 29.18
CA ALA A 345 2.53 3.79 27.94
C ALA A 345 1.93 5.22 27.92
N PRO A 346 2.51 6.16 28.69
CA PRO A 346 2.03 7.54 28.74
C PRO A 346 2.14 8.20 27.37
N ALA A 347 1.27 9.19 27.12
CA ALA A 347 1.35 9.97 25.90
C ALA A 347 2.72 10.67 25.82
N PRO A 348 3.34 10.76 24.64
CA PRO A 348 4.65 11.40 24.49
C PRO A 348 4.59 12.86 24.96
N ASN A 349 5.56 13.26 25.78
CA ASN A 349 5.66 14.63 26.28
C ASN A 349 5.84 15.64 25.13
N LYS A 350 5.42 16.88 25.38
CA LYS A 350 5.53 18.01 24.44
C LYS A 350 6.95 18.18 23.86
N GLU A 351 7.97 17.98 24.68
CA GLU A 351 9.38 18.06 24.28
C GLU A 351 9.80 16.94 23.31
N VAL A 352 9.25 15.74 23.47
CA VAL A 352 9.48 14.61 22.55
C VAL A 352 8.76 14.85 21.23
N LEU A 353 7.55 15.42 21.26
CA LEU A 353 6.84 15.81 20.03
C LEU A 353 7.55 16.95 19.30
N LEU A 354 8.18 17.88 20.04
CA LEU A 354 9.01 18.95 19.49
C LEU A 354 10.24 18.40 18.74
N SER A 355 10.97 17.45 19.33
CA SER A 355 12.13 16.86 18.67
C SER A 355 11.75 16.03 17.43
N LEU A 356 10.62 15.29 17.50
CA LEU A 356 10.11 14.53 16.36
C LEU A 356 9.59 15.41 15.22
N ALA A 357 8.98 16.56 15.53
CA ALA A 357 8.52 17.52 14.53
C ALA A 357 9.70 18.17 13.78
N GLN A 358 10.83 18.38 14.46
CA GLN A 358 12.06 18.89 13.85
C GLN A 358 12.75 17.87 12.95
N ASP A 359 12.60 16.57 13.22
CA ASP A 359 13.18 15.48 12.44
C ASP A 359 12.14 14.71 11.58
N LEU A 360 11.14 15.44 11.07
CA LEU A 360 10.11 14.90 10.19
C LEU A 360 10.68 14.15 8.97
N PRO A 361 11.78 14.62 8.31
CA PRO A 361 12.39 13.88 7.21
C PRO A 361 12.94 12.50 7.61
N ALA A 362 13.54 12.34 8.79
CA ALA A 362 14.01 11.01 9.22
C ALA A 362 12.84 10.07 9.50
N ILE A 363 11.78 10.56 10.16
CA ILE A 363 10.57 9.78 10.42
C ILE A 363 9.92 9.38 9.10
N TRP A 364 9.79 10.32 8.15
CA TRP A 364 9.21 10.04 6.84
C TRP A 364 10.00 8.98 6.07
N ASN A 365 11.32 8.94 6.20
CA ASN A 365 12.16 7.97 5.50
C ASN A 365 12.40 6.66 6.27
N SER A 366 11.95 6.57 7.52
CA SER A 366 12.08 5.36 8.33
C SER A 366 11.36 4.16 7.68
N PRO A 367 11.96 2.95 7.71
CA PRO A 367 11.31 1.71 7.30
C PRO A 367 10.05 1.37 8.12
N SER A 368 9.96 1.86 9.36
CA SER A 368 8.78 1.64 10.23
C SER A 368 7.57 2.48 9.84
N THR A 369 7.73 3.51 9.00
CA THR A 369 6.66 4.43 8.63
C THR A 369 5.83 3.87 7.49
N ASP A 370 4.55 3.62 7.76
CA ASP A 370 3.60 3.05 6.80
C ASP A 370 3.50 3.92 5.53
N MET A 371 3.75 3.31 4.37
CA MET A 371 3.63 3.96 3.07
C MET A 371 2.20 4.48 2.82
N ARG A 372 1.18 3.81 3.39
CA ARG A 372 -0.19 4.27 3.26
C ARG A 372 -0.43 5.60 3.97
N LEU A 373 0.19 5.81 5.13
CA LEU A 373 0.14 7.10 5.84
C LEU A 373 0.77 8.20 4.98
N LYS A 374 1.94 7.93 4.39
CA LYS A 374 2.62 8.85 3.48
C LYS A 374 1.73 9.25 2.31
N GLN A 375 1.12 8.26 1.63
CA GLN A 375 0.15 8.51 0.55
C GLN A 375 -1.04 9.36 1.02
N ARG A 376 -1.56 9.13 2.23
CA ARG A 376 -2.70 9.88 2.77
C ARG A 376 -2.34 11.35 2.98
N ILE A 377 -1.19 11.62 3.59
CA ILE A 377 -0.68 12.98 3.84
C ILE A 377 -0.50 13.73 2.52
N VAL A 378 0.20 13.14 1.55
CA VAL A 378 0.45 13.77 0.24
C VAL A 378 -0.85 14.22 -0.44
N ARG A 379 -1.94 13.47 -0.29
CA ARG A 379 -3.20 13.74 -0.99
C ARG A 379 -4.13 14.71 -0.30
N ILE A 380 -3.90 14.95 0.98
CA ILE A 380 -4.54 16.06 1.67
C ILE A 380 -3.96 17.37 1.11
N LEU A 381 -2.67 17.37 0.80
CA LEU A 381 -1.92 18.56 0.39
C LEU A 381 -1.95 18.79 -1.12
N ILE A 382 -1.94 17.72 -1.92
CA ILE A 382 -1.84 17.75 -3.37
C ILE A 382 -3.13 17.23 -3.99
N ARG A 383 -3.75 18.06 -4.84
CA ARG A 383 -4.94 17.73 -5.61
C ARG A 383 -4.61 16.82 -6.80
N GLU A 384 -3.62 17.20 -7.59
CA GLU A 384 -3.08 16.39 -8.68
C GLU A 384 -1.65 16.84 -9.03
N ILE A 385 -0.93 16.00 -9.76
CA ILE A 385 0.39 16.33 -10.29
C ILE A 385 0.39 16.07 -11.80
N VAL A 386 0.62 17.11 -12.58
CA VAL A 386 0.77 17.00 -14.03
C VAL A 386 2.24 16.74 -14.34
N ALA A 387 2.54 15.58 -14.93
CA ALA A 387 3.88 15.16 -15.25
C ALA A 387 4.14 15.16 -16.77
N ASP A 388 5.32 15.66 -17.15
CA ASP A 388 5.88 15.52 -18.49
C ASP A 388 7.33 15.06 -18.41
N VAL A 389 7.86 14.54 -19.51
CA VAL A 389 9.26 14.17 -19.66
C VAL A 389 9.86 15.03 -20.75
N GLU A 390 10.86 15.83 -20.41
CA GLU A 390 11.62 16.60 -21.37
C GLU A 390 12.83 15.79 -21.83
N GLU A 391 12.75 15.24 -23.05
CA GLU A 391 13.75 14.27 -23.53
C GLU A 391 15.13 14.92 -23.82
N LYS A 392 15.16 16.23 -24.11
CA LYS A 392 16.40 16.99 -24.39
C LYS A 392 17.24 17.20 -23.15
N SER A 393 16.64 17.71 -22.07
CA SER A 393 17.27 17.93 -20.77
C SER A 393 17.32 16.65 -19.92
N ARG A 394 16.57 15.61 -20.32
CA ARG A 394 16.37 14.36 -19.57
C ARG A 394 15.79 14.65 -18.18
N GLU A 395 14.85 15.57 -18.10
CA GLU A 395 14.16 15.91 -16.87
C GLU A 395 12.72 15.41 -16.88
N VAL A 396 12.23 15.02 -15.72
CA VAL A 396 10.79 14.86 -15.47
C VAL A 396 10.30 16.17 -14.85
N VAL A 397 9.38 16.82 -15.53
CA VAL A 397 8.79 18.09 -15.09
C VAL A 397 7.46 17.78 -14.44
N PHE A 398 7.33 18.13 -13.17
CA PHE A 398 6.10 18.03 -12.39
C PHE A 398 5.52 19.42 -12.15
N VAL A 399 4.26 19.61 -12.50
CA VAL A 399 3.46 20.75 -12.04
C VAL A 399 2.54 20.22 -10.94
N ILE A 400 2.81 20.62 -9.71
CA ILE A 400 2.07 20.18 -8.52
C ILE A 400 0.93 21.16 -8.30
N HIS A 401 -0.31 20.66 -8.33
CA HIS A 401 -1.51 21.42 -7.97
C HIS A 401 -1.83 21.17 -6.50
N TRP A 402 -1.59 22.18 -5.67
CA TRP A 402 -1.87 22.09 -4.24
C TRP A 402 -3.37 22.24 -3.97
N ALA A 403 -3.84 21.62 -2.88
CA ALA A 403 -5.22 21.75 -2.43
C ALA A 403 -5.60 23.21 -2.14
N GLY A 404 -4.64 24.04 -1.73
CA GLY A 404 -4.81 25.48 -1.52
C GLY A 404 -4.86 26.34 -2.79
N GLY A 405 -4.84 25.74 -3.98
CA GLY A 405 -4.98 26.44 -5.26
C GLY A 405 -3.69 27.01 -5.86
N CYS A 406 -2.57 26.99 -5.13
CA CYS A 406 -1.27 27.36 -5.69
C CYS A 406 -0.68 26.24 -6.56
N HIS A 407 0.29 26.62 -7.40
CA HIS A 407 1.02 25.70 -8.28
C HIS A 407 2.52 25.84 -8.08
N SER A 408 3.24 24.72 -8.08
CA SER A 408 4.70 24.70 -8.04
C SER A 408 5.25 23.77 -9.10
N GLU A 409 6.28 24.23 -9.82
CA GLU A 409 7.02 23.40 -10.76
C GLU A 409 8.21 22.73 -10.05
N LEU A 410 8.40 21.43 -10.29
CA LEU A 410 9.51 20.64 -9.79
C LEU A 410 10.13 19.85 -10.94
N ARG A 411 11.44 19.97 -11.11
CA ARG A 411 12.21 19.27 -12.15
C ARG A 411 13.09 18.21 -11.53
N VAL A 412 13.05 17.00 -12.08
CA VAL A 412 13.78 15.84 -11.57
C VAL A 412 14.58 15.17 -12.67
N ASN A 413 15.90 15.08 -12.51
CA ASN A 413 16.79 14.43 -13.46
C ASN A 413 16.48 12.92 -13.62
N LYS A 414 16.16 12.52 -14.85
CA LYS A 414 16.06 11.13 -15.28
C LYS A 414 17.47 10.53 -15.32
N GLY A 415 17.62 9.32 -14.79
CA GLY A 415 18.90 8.61 -14.89
C GLY A 415 19.26 8.38 -16.36
N GLU A 416 20.55 8.48 -16.70
CA GLU A 416 21.01 8.22 -18.07
C GLU A 416 20.61 6.80 -18.50
N THR A 417 20.07 6.68 -19.70
CA THR A 417 19.74 5.38 -20.30
C THR A 417 20.98 4.49 -20.28
N GLY A 418 20.92 3.33 -19.64
CA GLY A 418 22.04 2.38 -19.52
C GLY A 418 22.93 2.54 -18.28
N ARG A 419 22.84 3.64 -17.52
CA ARG A 419 23.53 3.77 -16.21
C ARG A 419 22.61 3.31 -15.08
N SER A 420 22.95 2.17 -14.48
CA SER A 420 22.32 1.72 -13.22
C SER A 420 23.20 2.10 -12.03
N ARG A 421 22.65 2.01 -10.81
CA ARG A 421 23.41 2.13 -9.55
C ARG A 421 24.55 1.10 -9.42
N ARG A 422 24.63 0.13 -10.34
CA ARG A 422 25.70 -0.87 -10.47
C ARG A 422 26.73 -0.53 -11.54
N CYS A 423 26.74 0.68 -12.10
CA CYS A 423 27.77 1.13 -13.03
C CYS A 423 29.04 1.49 -12.28
N THR A 424 30.19 1.06 -12.79
CA THR A 424 31.50 1.40 -12.23
C THR A 424 31.72 2.91 -12.30
N ASP A 425 32.35 3.47 -11.27
CA ASP A 425 32.63 4.90 -11.19
C ASP A 425 33.38 5.40 -12.45
N PRO A 426 32.96 6.52 -13.08
CA PRO A 426 33.67 7.10 -14.22
C PRO A 426 35.16 7.34 -13.95
N GLU A 427 35.56 7.66 -12.72
CA GLU A 427 36.98 7.83 -12.36
C GLU A 427 37.74 6.49 -12.49
N ALA A 428 37.12 5.40 -12.05
CA ALA A 428 37.69 4.06 -12.19
C ALA A 428 37.76 3.60 -13.65
N ILE A 429 36.81 4.01 -14.49
CA ILE A 429 36.84 3.73 -15.93
C ILE A 429 37.94 4.53 -16.62
N GLU A 430 38.17 5.78 -16.21
CA GLU A 430 39.21 6.63 -16.79
C GLU A 430 40.61 6.13 -16.42
N VAL A 431 40.87 5.76 -15.17
CA VAL A 431 42.12 5.11 -14.76
C VAL A 431 42.33 3.81 -15.55
N LEU A 432 41.28 3.02 -15.73
CA LEU A 432 41.34 1.78 -16.50
C LEU A 432 41.62 2.04 -18.00
N ARG A 433 41.09 3.12 -18.58
CA ARG A 433 41.38 3.57 -19.95
C ARG A 433 42.84 4.03 -20.11
N GLN A 434 43.37 4.78 -19.15
CA GLN A 434 44.75 5.29 -19.19
C GLN A 434 45.80 4.21 -19.06
N MET A 435 45.49 3.16 -18.29
CA MET A 435 46.42 2.04 -18.07
C MET A 435 46.27 0.89 -19.06
N ALA A 436 45.12 0.78 -19.75
CA ALA A 436 44.89 -0.28 -20.73
C ALA A 436 45.95 -0.30 -21.84
N GLY A 437 46.42 -1.49 -22.20
CA GLY A 437 47.46 -1.69 -23.21
C GLY A 437 48.90 -1.45 -22.71
N LYS A 438 49.10 -0.69 -21.63
CA LYS A 438 50.44 -0.34 -21.08
C LYS A 438 50.83 -1.12 -19.83
N PHE A 439 49.85 -1.62 -19.08
CA PHE A 439 50.07 -2.31 -17.81
C PHE A 439 49.28 -3.61 -17.76
N SER A 440 49.80 -4.60 -17.03
CA SER A 440 49.12 -5.88 -16.87
C SER A 440 47.81 -5.72 -16.07
N ASP A 441 46.85 -6.62 -16.31
CA ASP A 441 45.56 -6.58 -15.60
C ASP A 441 45.70 -6.69 -14.08
N GLN A 442 46.79 -7.30 -13.60
CA GLN A 442 47.13 -7.37 -12.17
C GLN A 442 47.59 -6.01 -11.63
N GLN A 443 48.41 -5.27 -12.38
CA GLN A 443 48.84 -3.92 -12.02
C GLN A 443 47.68 -2.92 -12.05
N ILE A 444 46.79 -3.05 -13.03
CA ILE A 444 45.56 -2.24 -13.12
C ILE A 444 44.65 -2.51 -11.91
N ALA A 445 44.43 -3.79 -11.55
CA ALA A 445 43.61 -4.15 -10.38
C ALA A 445 44.22 -3.63 -9.07
N ALA A 446 45.53 -3.73 -8.89
CA ALA A 446 46.23 -3.22 -7.71
C ALA A 446 46.11 -1.69 -7.59
N THR A 447 46.24 -0.98 -8.72
CA THR A 447 46.17 0.49 -8.77
C THR A 447 44.77 1.00 -8.45
N LEU A 448 43.74 0.40 -9.06
CA LEU A 448 42.34 0.75 -8.77
C LEU A 448 41.97 0.52 -7.30
N ASN A 449 42.44 -0.58 -6.70
CA ASN A 449 42.22 -0.84 -5.27
C ASN A 449 43.00 0.12 -4.36
N ARG A 450 44.22 0.53 -4.75
CA ARG A 450 45.05 1.49 -4.00
C ARG A 450 44.42 2.88 -3.98
N LEU A 451 43.80 3.29 -5.09
CA LEU A 451 43.00 4.51 -5.21
C LEU A 451 41.63 4.42 -4.51
N LYS A 452 41.36 3.31 -3.82
CA LYS A 452 40.07 3.00 -3.16
C LYS A 452 38.86 3.01 -4.11
N LEU A 453 39.10 2.88 -5.41
CA LEU A 453 38.06 2.80 -6.43
C LEU A 453 37.44 1.41 -6.41
N ARG A 454 36.10 1.33 -6.49
CA ARG A 454 35.35 0.07 -6.46
C ARG A 454 34.60 -0.16 -7.76
N THR A 455 34.32 -1.43 -8.07
CA THR A 455 33.38 -1.77 -9.15
C THR A 455 31.98 -1.24 -8.83
N GLY A 456 31.11 -1.11 -9.83
CA GLY A 456 29.76 -0.58 -9.60
C GLY A 456 28.89 -1.39 -8.63
N VAL A 457 29.23 -2.66 -8.36
CA VAL A 457 28.56 -3.50 -7.35
C VAL A 457 29.22 -3.38 -5.96
N GLY A 458 30.26 -2.56 -5.81
CA GLY A 458 30.98 -2.33 -4.55
C GLY A 458 32.15 -3.30 -4.29
N ASN A 459 32.43 -4.23 -5.21
CA ASN A 459 33.52 -5.19 -5.06
C ASN A 459 34.89 -4.56 -5.33
N SER A 460 35.93 -5.16 -4.72
CA SER A 460 37.34 -4.90 -5.05
C SER A 460 37.69 -5.36 -6.47
N TRP A 461 38.69 -4.71 -7.06
CA TRP A 461 39.21 -5.08 -8.37
C TRP A 461 40.10 -6.32 -8.30
N ASN A 462 39.88 -7.27 -9.19
CA ASN A 462 40.79 -8.40 -9.42
C ASN A 462 41.03 -8.54 -10.92
N VAL A 463 41.99 -9.37 -11.31
CA VAL A 463 42.41 -9.57 -12.71
C VAL A 463 41.20 -9.86 -13.62
N MET A 464 40.30 -10.74 -13.17
CA MET A 464 39.10 -11.12 -13.94
C MET A 464 38.13 -9.95 -14.12
N ARG A 465 37.89 -9.13 -13.08
CA ARG A 465 36.99 -7.96 -13.15
C ARG A 465 37.57 -6.86 -14.03
N VAL A 466 38.89 -6.67 -14.02
CA VAL A 466 39.58 -5.76 -14.95
C VAL A 466 39.44 -6.27 -16.38
N ARG A 467 39.66 -7.56 -16.63
CA ARG A 467 39.51 -8.18 -17.96
C ARG A 467 38.09 -8.05 -18.50
N SER A 468 37.08 -8.32 -17.66
CA SER A 468 35.67 -8.14 -18.03
C SER A 468 35.33 -6.68 -18.31
N ALA A 469 35.80 -5.75 -17.49
CA ALA A 469 35.58 -4.32 -17.70
C ALA A 469 36.27 -3.84 -18.99
N ARG A 470 37.51 -4.24 -19.24
CA ARG A 470 38.23 -3.94 -20.49
C ARG A 470 37.50 -4.49 -21.71
N SER A 471 36.99 -5.72 -21.65
CA SER A 471 36.19 -6.31 -22.73
C SER A 471 34.91 -5.52 -23.00
N TYR A 472 34.18 -5.15 -21.94
CA TYR A 472 32.96 -4.35 -22.04
C TYR A 472 33.20 -2.96 -22.64
N TYR A 473 34.29 -2.30 -22.26
CA TYR A 473 34.68 -0.98 -22.77
C TYR A 473 35.59 -1.03 -24.02
N GLN A 474 35.81 -2.22 -24.59
CA GLN A 474 36.64 -2.45 -25.79
C GLN A 474 38.06 -1.88 -25.69
N LEU A 475 38.73 -2.10 -24.55
CA LEU A 475 40.06 -1.57 -24.25
C LEU A 475 41.18 -2.59 -24.52
N PRO A 476 42.33 -2.15 -25.07
CA PRO A 476 43.40 -3.04 -25.55
C PRO A 476 44.02 -3.87 -24.43
N ALA A 477 44.44 -5.09 -24.77
CA ALA A 477 45.20 -5.96 -23.87
C ALA A 477 46.64 -5.52 -23.77
N PHE A 478 47.22 -5.71 -22.59
CA PHE A 478 48.66 -5.57 -22.41
C PHE A 478 49.36 -6.61 -23.28
N ALA A 479 50.04 -6.13 -24.32
CA ALA A 479 50.97 -6.93 -25.08
C ALA A 479 52.35 -6.68 -24.48
N GLN A 480 52.85 -7.65 -23.72
CA GLN A 480 54.24 -7.62 -23.30
C GLN A 480 55.09 -7.76 -24.57
N ASN A 481 56.00 -6.83 -24.79
CA ASN A 481 56.91 -6.81 -25.93
C ASN A 481 58.01 -7.89 -25.77
N ASP A 482 57.61 -9.11 -25.41
CA ASP A 482 58.47 -10.27 -25.42
C ASP A 482 58.41 -10.85 -26.84
N GLN A 483 59.46 -10.60 -27.63
CA GLN A 483 59.72 -11.46 -28.78
C GLN A 483 59.85 -12.89 -28.23
N PRO A 484 58.98 -13.83 -28.62
CA PRO A 484 59.08 -15.19 -28.12
C PRO A 484 60.42 -15.77 -28.58
N ARG A 485 61.28 -16.17 -27.63
CA ARG A 485 62.48 -16.98 -27.91
C ARG A 485 62.12 -18.35 -28.50
N GLU A 486 60.85 -18.74 -28.43
CA GLU A 486 60.31 -19.96 -29.03
C GLU A 486 59.28 -19.59 -30.10
N VAL A 487 59.53 -20.01 -31.35
CA VAL A 487 58.64 -19.79 -32.48
C VAL A 487 57.93 -21.09 -32.83
N THR A 488 56.63 -20.99 -33.11
CA THR A 488 55.85 -22.16 -33.57
C THR A 488 56.40 -22.71 -34.89
N LEU A 489 56.25 -24.03 -35.12
CA LEU A 489 56.68 -24.73 -36.34
C LEU A 489 56.27 -24.00 -37.65
N GLN A 490 55.08 -23.40 -37.66
CA GLN A 490 54.59 -22.59 -38.78
C GLN A 490 55.40 -21.32 -39.03
N VAL A 491 55.77 -20.62 -37.95
CA VAL A 491 56.53 -19.38 -38.03
C VAL A 491 57.99 -19.68 -38.36
N ALA A 492 58.56 -20.76 -37.83
CA ALA A 492 59.89 -21.25 -38.20
C ALA A 492 59.97 -21.62 -39.70
N ALA A 493 58.98 -22.37 -40.21
CA ALA A 493 58.88 -22.75 -41.62
C ALA A 493 58.83 -21.54 -42.56
N ARG A 494 58.06 -20.50 -42.20
CA ARG A 494 58.01 -19.25 -42.98
C ARG A 494 59.31 -18.47 -42.94
N ARG A 495 59.98 -18.41 -41.78
CA ARG A 495 61.26 -17.68 -41.63
C ARG A 495 62.39 -18.35 -42.41
N LEU A 496 62.40 -19.68 -42.42
CA LEU A 496 63.39 -20.50 -43.14
C LEU A 496 63.00 -20.74 -44.61
N ASN A 497 61.83 -20.27 -45.05
CA ASN A 497 61.25 -20.47 -46.38
C ASN A 497 61.21 -21.94 -46.82
N VAL A 498 60.86 -22.83 -45.90
CA VAL A 498 60.73 -24.28 -46.12
C VAL A 498 59.37 -24.78 -45.63
N ASN A 499 58.98 -25.99 -46.04
CA ASN A 499 57.76 -26.61 -45.55
C ASN A 499 57.91 -27.01 -44.06
N GLN A 500 56.80 -26.99 -43.30
CA GLN A 500 56.78 -27.40 -41.89
C GLN A 500 57.29 -28.84 -41.67
N SER A 501 57.10 -29.72 -42.66
CA SER A 501 57.64 -31.08 -42.65
C SER A 501 59.17 -31.13 -42.71
N ILE A 502 59.82 -30.16 -43.37
CA ILE A 502 61.28 -30.04 -43.41
C ILE A 502 61.82 -29.52 -42.08
N VAL A 503 61.16 -28.53 -41.47
CA VAL A 503 61.54 -28.04 -40.13
C VAL A 503 61.43 -29.15 -39.09
N ARG A 504 60.38 -29.98 -39.16
CA ARG A 504 60.20 -31.12 -38.27
C ARG A 504 61.33 -32.15 -38.44
N ARG A 505 61.71 -32.41 -39.68
CA ARG A 505 62.79 -33.33 -40.02
C ARG A 505 64.18 -32.80 -39.65
N MET A 506 64.42 -31.48 -39.73
CA MET A 506 65.66 -30.86 -39.26
C MET A 506 65.83 -30.99 -37.75
N ILE A 507 64.73 -30.87 -36.99
CA ILE A 507 64.72 -31.10 -35.53
C ILE A 507 64.96 -32.58 -35.23
N GLU A 508 64.35 -33.50 -35.99
CA GLU A 508 64.54 -34.95 -35.84
C GLU A 508 65.93 -35.44 -36.29
N ASP A 509 66.54 -34.83 -37.31
CA ASP A 509 67.87 -35.20 -37.83
C ASP A 509 69.01 -34.67 -36.93
N GLU A 510 68.87 -33.49 -36.30
CA GLU A 510 69.83 -33.00 -35.27
C GLU A 510 69.83 -33.87 -34.00
N ASP A 511 68.69 -34.48 -33.65
CA ASP A 511 68.59 -35.44 -32.54
C ASP A 511 69.28 -36.80 -32.83
N THR A 512 69.60 -37.11 -34.09
CA THR A 512 70.27 -38.38 -34.46
C THR A 512 71.81 -38.31 -34.44
N ALA A 513 72.41 -37.12 -34.39
CA ALA A 513 73.87 -36.94 -34.24
C ALA A 513 74.33 -36.84 -32.77
N SER A 514 73.38 -36.77 -31.82
CA SER A 514 73.63 -36.54 -30.39
C SER A 514 72.83 -37.50 -29.50
N ALA A 515 72.88 -38.80 -29.75
CA ALA A 515 72.23 -39.79 -28.90
C ALA A 515 72.99 -39.97 -27.57
N SER A 516 72.70 -39.14 -26.56
CA SER A 516 72.98 -39.38 -25.14
C SER A 516 72.23 -38.36 -24.26
N SER A 517 71.06 -38.77 -23.74
CA SER A 517 70.40 -38.32 -22.50
C SER A 517 70.24 -36.82 -22.20
N SER A 518 69.02 -36.48 -21.77
CA SER A 518 68.58 -35.28 -21.04
C SER A 518 68.55 -33.97 -21.84
N ALA A 519 67.30 -33.53 -22.07
CA ALA A 519 66.90 -32.29 -22.71
C ALA A 519 67.72 -31.08 -22.21
N LEU A 520 68.45 -30.46 -23.14
CA LEU A 520 69.12 -29.18 -22.91
C LEU A 520 69.04 -28.32 -24.18
N CYS A 521 68.71 -27.06 -23.90
CA CYS A 521 68.66 -25.89 -24.76
C CYS A 521 69.86 -25.73 -25.69
N ALA A 522 69.63 -25.17 -26.88
CA ALA A 522 70.65 -24.52 -27.68
C ALA A 522 70.47 -22.99 -27.62
N VAL A 523 71.47 -22.29 -27.08
CA VAL A 523 71.61 -20.83 -27.14
C VAL A 523 72.49 -20.52 -28.35
N ALA A 524 72.05 -19.60 -29.20
CA ALA A 524 72.90 -19.04 -30.25
C ALA A 524 73.35 -17.63 -29.82
N ASP A 525 74.62 -17.51 -29.43
CA ASP A 525 75.35 -16.25 -29.44
C ASP A 525 76.03 -16.06 -30.79
N SER A 526 76.16 -14.81 -31.22
CA SER A 526 76.40 -14.38 -32.60
C SER A 526 77.80 -14.62 -33.18
N ASP A 527 78.64 -15.46 -32.58
CA ASP A 527 79.98 -15.80 -33.08
C ASP A 527 80.36 -17.27 -32.77
N GLY A 528 79.84 -18.19 -33.59
CA GLY A 528 80.51 -19.42 -34.07
C GLY A 528 81.36 -20.33 -33.16
N SER A 529 81.16 -20.41 -31.83
CA SER A 529 81.80 -21.42 -30.99
C SER A 529 80.96 -21.83 -29.77
N LEU A 530 80.89 -23.14 -29.47
CA LEU A 530 80.08 -23.74 -28.39
C LEU A 530 80.96 -24.11 -27.18
N GLY A 531 80.60 -23.61 -25.98
CA GLY A 531 81.16 -24.05 -24.71
C GLY A 531 80.04 -24.29 -23.67
N PHE A 532 80.04 -25.47 -23.02
CA PHE A 532 79.05 -25.85 -22.00
C PHE A 532 79.61 -25.66 -20.59
N ARG A 533 78.80 -25.09 -19.67
CA ARG A 533 79.01 -25.16 -18.21
C ARG A 533 77.81 -25.84 -17.55
N ASN A 534 78.09 -26.84 -16.71
CA ASN A 534 77.13 -27.58 -15.90
C ASN A 534 77.18 -27.09 -14.45
N ASP A 535 76.03 -26.89 -13.81
CA ASP A 535 75.90 -26.89 -12.34
C ASP A 535 74.52 -27.46 -11.91
N PRO A 536 74.46 -28.28 -10.83
CA PRO A 536 73.27 -29.07 -10.42
C PRO A 536 72.34 -28.37 -9.39
N PRO A 537 71.13 -28.93 -9.12
CA PRO A 537 70.09 -28.24 -8.35
C PRO A 537 70.19 -28.45 -6.82
N ARG A 538 69.84 -27.42 -6.03
CA ARG A 538 69.60 -27.52 -4.58
C ARG A 538 68.10 -27.39 -4.28
N GLY A 539 67.56 -28.34 -3.50
CA GLY A 539 66.21 -28.29 -2.93
C GLY A 539 66.18 -27.75 -1.49
N GLN A 540 64.97 -27.46 -0.99
CA GLN A 540 64.51 -27.51 0.42
C GLN A 540 63.04 -27.04 0.47
N GLN A 541 62.11 -27.95 0.83
CA GLN A 541 61.49 -28.15 2.15
C GLN A 541 60.20 -27.33 2.37
N TYR A 542 59.06 -28.03 2.32
CA TYR A 542 57.75 -27.62 2.81
C TYR A 542 57.59 -28.04 4.29
N GLN A 543 57.10 -27.13 5.12
CA GLN A 543 56.51 -27.42 6.44
C GLN A 543 55.14 -26.75 6.50
N GLU A 544 54.09 -27.55 6.74
CA GLU A 544 52.80 -27.09 7.29
C GLU A 544 52.93 -26.93 8.82
N PRO A 545 52.03 -26.15 9.48
CA PRO A 545 50.92 -26.85 10.15
C PRO A 545 49.58 -26.08 10.30
N SER A 546 48.53 -26.92 10.35
CA SER A 546 47.35 -26.98 11.25
C SER A 546 46.27 -25.90 11.32
N ALA A 547 45.04 -26.43 11.28
CA ALA A 547 43.75 -25.78 11.45
C ALA A 547 43.40 -25.44 12.90
N GLY A 548 42.57 -24.41 13.08
CA GLY A 548 41.91 -24.06 14.34
C GLY A 548 40.52 -23.46 14.07
N SER A 549 39.49 -24.19 14.48
CA SER A 549 38.08 -23.82 14.51
C SER A 549 37.75 -22.87 15.66
N ALA A 550 36.79 -21.95 15.46
CA ALA A 550 35.71 -21.65 16.41
C ALA A 550 34.83 -20.48 15.91
N LYS A 551 33.54 -20.74 15.83
CA LYS A 551 32.42 -19.79 15.95
C LYS A 551 31.66 -20.17 17.24
N PRO A 552 30.97 -19.21 17.88
CA PRO A 552 29.58 -18.93 17.48
C PRO A 552 29.40 -17.68 16.63
#